data_AF-A0A2E6VFH0-F1
#
_entry.id   AF-A0A2E6VFH0-F1
#
_cell.length_a   1.000
_cell.length_b   1.000
_cell.length_c   1.000
_cell.angle_alpha   90.00
_cell.angle_beta   90.00
_cell.angle_gamma   90.00
#
_symmetry.space_group_name_H-M   'P 1'
#
loop_
_entity.id
_entity.type
_entity.pdbx_description
1 polymer ?
#
loop_
_entity_poly.entity_id
_entity_poly.type
_entity_poly.pdbx_seq_one_letter_code
_entity_poly.pdbx_strand_id
1 'polypeptide(L)'
;MNRNPHFLVTGMQKYDVCGSEMIYLKGSAYEKPFPIQYFPNPEHNLDNCEGCKNTHQKILKEVGDYFKDFPNCCERHKNLKKHSLFKGDDFKDLAKMVADKVIYTHHHILNNLDQDNWEEEIYNYLEYAVTSFGQTPENCGEPPALSWFMDYTKRMQLNHKLVGKDAQYKPRQEKVIDTITNFFKPKGKGKKDFNLLLSTYDRWYKFFPFEIAMFTNLKKHFSRTLPVLAEKPKTNPYLGTAKVELLTQAQLLKNLSNITNHILLSIDTTQLLENEYITDSKKYAFDLKKKAHSLNQKTLLEKPTKNEKEYIKTIKAWLNNEKSFINEIKDDIKALPVKKEDVKQDFYTIIKDKAVQEYVLQILNDLSITVEGKSVLTPRKKGALRGVVEALKQKRIIPNIGLATLCNVIAEKINLELKSELDASNISEDYLNDALDYIKRNPLH
;
A
#
# COMPACT_ATOMS: atom_id res chain seq x y z
N MET A 1 -11.59 -16.30 12.75
CA MET A 1 -10.54 -17.22 13.25
C MET A 1 -9.71 -16.49 14.29
N ASN A 2 -9.49 -17.03 15.48
CA ASN A 2 -8.74 -16.34 16.54
C ASN A 2 -7.24 -16.65 16.44
N ARG A 3 -6.60 -16.10 15.41
CA ARG A 3 -5.14 -16.16 15.26
C ARG A 3 -4.50 -15.23 16.29
N ASN A 4 -3.41 -15.65 16.90
CA ASN A 4 -2.68 -14.84 17.87
C ASN A 4 -1.16 -15.01 17.68
N PRO A 5 -0.60 -14.53 16.56
CA PRO A 5 0.83 -14.58 16.33
C PRO A 5 1.56 -13.59 17.25
N HIS A 6 2.60 -14.07 17.93
CA HIS A 6 3.47 -13.26 18.79
C HIS A 6 4.79 -12.99 18.08
N PHE A 7 5.07 -11.73 17.74
CA PHE A 7 6.37 -11.37 17.19
C PHE A 7 7.40 -11.18 18.30
N LEU A 8 8.48 -11.95 18.24
CA LEU A 8 9.56 -11.98 19.21
C LEU A 8 10.71 -11.13 18.68
N VAL A 9 10.77 -9.88 19.13
CA VAL A 9 11.82 -8.93 18.73
C VAL A 9 13.16 -9.36 19.33
N THR A 10 14.14 -9.61 18.47
CA THR A 10 15.53 -9.93 18.85
C THR A 10 16.51 -8.80 18.51
N GLY A 11 16.06 -7.80 17.74
CA GLY A 11 16.84 -6.62 17.44
C GLY A 11 16.00 -5.50 16.83
N MET A 12 16.54 -4.29 16.89
CA MET A 12 15.94 -3.10 16.30
C MET A 12 17.01 -2.31 15.57
N GLN A 13 16.72 -1.91 14.34
CA GLN A 13 17.57 -1.04 13.55
C GLN A 13 16.78 0.19 13.13
N LYS A 14 17.38 1.37 13.29
CA LYS A 14 16.81 2.64 12.86
C LYS A 14 17.45 3.04 11.53
N TYR A 15 16.61 3.44 10.59
CA TYR A 15 17.01 3.95 9.29
C TYR A 15 16.42 5.34 9.10
N ASP A 16 17.23 6.29 8.64
CA ASP A 16 16.69 7.52 8.05
C ASP A 16 16.42 7.25 6.58
N VAL A 17 15.14 7.29 6.21
CA VAL A 17 14.69 7.14 4.84
C VAL A 17 13.75 8.29 4.50
N CYS A 18 14.08 9.02 3.43
CA CYS A 18 13.31 10.17 2.98
C CYS A 18 13.10 11.26 4.05
N GLY A 19 14.05 11.38 5.00
CA GLY A 19 13.98 12.33 6.11
C GLY A 19 13.01 11.92 7.23
N SER A 20 12.58 10.65 7.25
CA SER A 20 11.77 10.07 8.31
C SER A 20 12.51 8.90 8.97
N GLU A 21 12.38 8.77 10.28
CA GLU A 21 12.90 7.61 11.01
C GLU A 21 12.00 6.40 10.75
N MET A 22 12.58 5.36 10.16
CA MET A 22 11.98 4.04 10.03
C MET A 22 12.63 3.05 11.01
N ILE A 23 11.80 2.25 11.66
CA ILE A 23 12.24 1.22 12.59
C ILE A 23 12.05 -0.14 11.94
N TYR A 24 13.16 -0.85 11.75
CA TYR A 24 13.19 -2.24 11.35
C TYR A 24 13.32 -3.12 12.58
N LEU A 25 12.33 -3.98 12.80
CA LEU A 25 12.37 -4.97 13.88
C LEU A 25 12.87 -6.30 13.31
N LYS A 26 14.01 -6.76 13.83
CA LYS A 26 14.48 -8.12 13.59
C LYS A 26 13.89 -9.02 14.67
N GLY A 27 13.42 -10.19 14.27
CA GLY A 27 12.80 -11.12 15.20
C GLY A 27 12.41 -12.42 14.53
N SER A 28 11.77 -13.26 15.33
CA SER A 28 11.03 -14.43 14.88
C SER A 28 9.60 -14.32 15.37
N ALA A 29 8.76 -15.33 15.16
CA ALA A 29 7.44 -15.35 15.76
C ALA A 29 7.14 -16.70 16.39
N TYR A 30 6.20 -16.67 17.32
CA TYR A 30 5.55 -17.84 17.86
C TYR A 30 4.06 -17.77 17.52
N GLU A 31 3.54 -18.82 16.90
CA GLU A 31 2.11 -19.01 16.70
C GLU A 31 1.82 -20.48 16.94
N LYS A 32 0.83 -20.78 17.78
CA LYS A 32 0.41 -22.17 18.00
C LYS A 32 -0.38 -22.69 16.78
N PRO A 33 -0.40 -24.01 16.55
CA PRO A 33 -1.19 -24.57 15.46
C PRO A 33 -2.69 -24.34 15.68
N PHE A 34 -3.43 -24.31 14.59
CA PHE A 34 -4.88 -24.15 14.58
C PHE A 34 -5.54 -25.09 13.56
N PRO A 35 -6.84 -25.43 13.73
CA PRO A 35 -7.56 -26.29 12.79
C PRO A 35 -7.82 -25.57 11.47
N ILE A 36 -7.99 -26.34 10.39
CA ILE A 36 -8.45 -25.81 9.10
C ILE A 36 -9.89 -26.22 8.79
N GLN A 37 -10.54 -25.45 7.92
CA GLN A 37 -11.92 -25.72 7.52
C GLN A 37 -11.98 -26.96 6.64
N TYR A 38 -12.93 -27.86 6.93
CA TYR A 38 -13.10 -29.09 6.18
C TYR A 38 -14.16 -28.94 5.09
N PHE A 39 -13.78 -29.29 3.85
CA PHE A 39 -14.69 -29.41 2.71
C PHE A 39 -14.61 -30.85 2.19
N PRO A 40 -15.51 -31.75 2.62
CA PRO A 40 -15.47 -33.14 2.20
C PRO A 40 -15.66 -33.25 0.68
N ASN A 41 -14.91 -34.15 0.03
CA ASN A 41 -15.21 -34.54 -1.35
C ASN A 41 -16.23 -35.70 -1.31
N PRO A 42 -17.27 -35.70 -2.16
CA PRO A 42 -18.30 -36.74 -2.13
C PRO A 42 -17.78 -38.17 -2.37
N GLU A 43 -16.76 -38.32 -3.20
CA GLU A 43 -16.21 -39.61 -3.63
C GLU A 43 -14.98 -40.01 -2.81
N HIS A 44 -14.11 -39.04 -2.55
CA HIS A 44 -12.89 -39.19 -1.78
C HIS A 44 -13.10 -38.61 -0.39
N ASN A 45 -13.63 -39.39 0.56
CA ASN A 45 -13.75 -38.99 1.96
C ASN A 45 -13.46 -40.13 2.94
N LEU A 46 -13.40 -39.79 4.24
CA LEU A 46 -13.08 -40.74 5.30
C LEU A 46 -14.17 -41.79 5.55
N ASP A 47 -15.38 -41.64 5.01
CA ASP A 47 -16.46 -42.61 5.17
C ASP A 47 -16.47 -43.61 4.00
N ASN A 48 -16.22 -43.12 2.78
CA ASN A 48 -16.45 -43.86 1.54
C ASN A 48 -15.16 -44.25 0.80
N CYS A 49 -14.01 -43.66 1.11
CA CYS A 49 -12.76 -43.90 0.38
C CYS A 49 -11.72 -44.64 1.22
N GLU A 50 -11.50 -45.91 0.91
CA GLU A 50 -10.54 -46.78 1.58
C GLU A 50 -9.09 -46.26 1.47
N GLY A 51 -8.74 -45.64 0.33
CA GLY A 51 -7.44 -44.98 0.16
C GLY A 51 -7.24 -43.79 1.11
N CYS A 52 -8.28 -42.98 1.33
CA CYS A 52 -8.24 -41.86 2.27
C CYS A 52 -8.15 -42.37 3.72
N LYS A 53 -8.95 -43.38 4.08
CA LYS A 53 -8.91 -44.03 5.41
C LYS A 53 -7.52 -44.59 5.72
N ASN A 54 -6.96 -45.39 4.82
CA ASN A 54 -5.65 -46.01 5.00
C ASN A 54 -4.54 -44.97 5.10
N THR A 55 -4.59 -43.91 4.29
CA THR A 55 -3.61 -42.83 4.38
C THR A 55 -3.73 -42.07 5.70
N HIS A 56 -4.95 -41.75 6.14
CA HIS A 56 -5.20 -41.08 7.41
C HIS A 56 -4.64 -41.90 8.59
N GLN A 57 -4.97 -43.19 8.65
CA GLN A 57 -4.46 -44.11 9.69
C GLN A 57 -2.94 -44.26 9.66
N LYS A 58 -2.35 -44.31 8.46
CA LYS A 58 -0.89 -44.35 8.31
C LYS A 58 -0.24 -43.09 8.87
N ILE A 59 -0.79 -41.91 8.57
CA ILE A 59 -0.26 -40.63 9.09
C ILE A 59 -0.41 -40.58 10.61
N LEU A 60 -1.57 -40.96 11.16
CA LEU A 60 -1.80 -41.03 12.60
C LEU A 60 -0.71 -41.84 13.31
N LYS A 61 -0.40 -43.03 12.77
CA LYS A 61 0.63 -43.91 13.32
C LYS A 61 2.02 -43.30 13.20
N GLU A 62 2.46 -42.96 11.99
CA GLU A 62 3.85 -42.53 11.78
C GLU A 62 4.18 -41.19 12.45
N VAL A 63 3.26 -40.22 12.39
CA VAL A 63 3.44 -38.93 13.07
C VAL A 63 3.36 -39.12 14.58
N GLY A 64 2.43 -39.95 15.07
CA GLY A 64 2.30 -40.29 16.48
C GLY A 64 3.58 -40.92 17.03
N ASP A 65 4.14 -41.90 16.32
CA ASP A 65 5.36 -42.61 16.72
C ASP A 65 6.59 -41.67 16.71
N TYR A 66 6.73 -40.81 15.69
CA TYR A 66 7.87 -39.90 15.58
C TYR A 66 7.82 -38.77 16.60
N PHE A 67 6.65 -38.18 16.83
CA PHE A 67 6.47 -37.03 17.72
C PHE A 67 6.01 -37.41 19.13
N LYS A 68 6.02 -38.69 19.51
CA LYS A 68 5.64 -39.16 20.85
C LYS A 68 6.37 -38.42 21.98
N ASP A 69 7.63 -38.07 21.74
CA ASP A 69 8.51 -37.42 22.71
C ASP A 69 8.56 -35.89 22.52
N PHE A 70 7.74 -35.32 21.64
CA PHE A 70 7.72 -33.87 21.37
C PHE A 70 7.51 -33.07 22.68
N PRO A 71 8.28 -31.99 22.93
CA PRO A 71 9.25 -31.33 22.04
C PRO A 71 10.68 -31.90 22.11
N ASN A 72 10.92 -33.01 22.80
CA ASN A 72 12.23 -33.66 22.89
C ASN A 72 12.63 -34.51 21.67
N CYS A 73 11.79 -34.59 20.64
CA CYS A 73 12.03 -35.38 19.42
C CYS A 73 13.30 -34.97 18.65
N CYS A 74 13.79 -33.73 18.81
CA CYS A 74 15.08 -33.31 18.27
C CYS A 74 15.69 -32.13 19.05
N GLU A 75 16.99 -31.86 18.88
CA GLU A 75 17.69 -30.75 19.54
C GLU A 75 17.08 -29.37 19.24
N ARG A 76 16.55 -29.18 18.04
CA ARG A 76 15.91 -27.90 17.66
C ARG A 76 14.60 -27.71 18.42
N HIS A 77 13.71 -28.71 18.41
CA HIS A 77 12.41 -28.61 19.10
C HIS A 77 12.58 -28.53 20.63
N LYS A 78 13.63 -29.12 21.21
CA LYS A 78 13.93 -28.97 22.65
C LYS A 78 14.03 -27.51 23.08
N ASN A 79 14.46 -26.61 22.19
CA ASN A 79 14.56 -25.18 22.48
C ASN A 79 13.19 -24.51 22.74
N LEU A 80 12.08 -25.09 22.29
CA LEU A 80 10.74 -24.58 22.57
C LEU A 80 10.47 -24.47 24.07
N LYS A 81 11.02 -25.37 24.89
CA LYS A 81 10.90 -25.34 26.36
C LYS A 81 11.49 -24.08 26.99
N LYS A 82 12.38 -23.36 26.29
CA LYS A 82 12.99 -22.12 26.77
C LYS A 82 12.09 -20.90 26.56
N HIS A 83 11.01 -21.03 25.78
CA HIS A 83 10.11 -19.93 25.45
C HIS A 83 8.88 -19.93 26.36
N SER A 84 8.56 -18.80 26.97
CA SER A 84 7.42 -18.64 27.89
C SER A 84 6.05 -18.83 27.23
N LEU A 85 5.97 -18.64 25.90
CA LEU A 85 4.74 -18.83 25.13
C LEU A 85 4.44 -20.31 24.82
N PHE A 86 5.44 -21.19 24.93
CA PHE A 86 5.28 -22.59 24.57
C PHE A 86 4.48 -23.36 25.61
N LYS A 87 3.44 -24.06 25.15
CA LYS A 87 2.65 -25.01 25.96
C LYS A 87 2.60 -26.35 25.23
N GLY A 88 3.04 -27.42 25.89
CA GLY A 88 3.02 -28.77 25.32
C GLY A 88 1.61 -29.22 24.91
N ASP A 89 0.61 -28.84 25.70
CA ASP A 89 -0.80 -29.20 25.45
C ASP A 89 -1.36 -28.67 24.13
N ASP A 90 -0.81 -27.59 23.58
CA ASP A 90 -1.22 -27.08 22.26
C ASP A 90 -0.85 -28.07 21.12
N PHE A 91 -0.06 -29.11 21.41
CA PHE A 91 0.41 -30.12 20.45
C PHE A 91 -0.04 -31.56 20.77
N LYS A 92 -0.91 -31.77 21.77
CA LYS A 92 -1.34 -33.12 22.18
C LYS A 92 -1.98 -33.93 21.05
N ASP A 93 -2.66 -33.26 20.12
CA ASP A 93 -3.37 -33.86 18.99
C ASP A 93 -2.60 -33.73 17.67
N LEU A 94 -1.26 -33.56 17.71
CA LEU A 94 -0.43 -33.28 16.53
C LEU A 94 -0.63 -34.31 15.41
N ALA A 95 -0.62 -35.61 15.74
CA ALA A 95 -0.81 -36.67 14.74
C ALA A 95 -2.17 -36.56 14.03
N LYS A 96 -3.24 -36.36 14.81
CA LYS A 96 -4.60 -36.18 14.28
C LYS A 96 -4.69 -34.92 13.43
N MET A 97 -4.11 -33.82 13.90
CA MET A 97 -4.09 -32.56 13.16
C MET A 97 -3.41 -32.71 11.80
N VAL A 98 -2.26 -33.40 11.72
CA VAL A 98 -1.57 -33.63 10.44
C VAL A 98 -2.42 -34.52 9.52
N ALA A 99 -2.94 -35.63 10.05
CA ALA A 99 -3.77 -36.56 9.28
C ALA A 99 -5.01 -35.87 8.70
N ASP A 100 -5.74 -35.12 9.53
CA ASP A 100 -6.92 -34.35 9.10
C ASP A 100 -6.53 -33.32 8.03
N LYS A 101 -5.47 -32.54 8.25
CA LYS A 101 -5.04 -31.48 7.30
C LYS A 101 -4.65 -32.03 5.94
N VAL A 102 -3.95 -33.18 5.87
CA VAL A 102 -3.61 -33.83 4.59
C VAL A 102 -4.87 -34.21 3.83
N ILE A 103 -5.82 -34.86 4.51
CA ILE A 103 -7.07 -35.30 3.90
C ILE A 103 -7.91 -34.10 3.46
N TYR A 104 -8.03 -33.07 4.29
CA TYR A 104 -8.84 -31.89 3.99
C TYR A 104 -8.26 -31.12 2.81
N THR A 105 -6.93 -30.99 2.75
CA THR A 105 -6.24 -30.36 1.62
C THR A 105 -6.39 -31.18 0.34
N HIS A 106 -6.30 -32.51 0.43
CA HIS A 106 -6.55 -33.38 -0.72
C HIS A 106 -7.96 -33.21 -1.28
N HIS A 107 -8.98 -33.22 -0.41
CA HIS A 107 -10.37 -33.04 -0.84
C HIS A 107 -10.60 -31.66 -1.43
N HIS A 108 -10.04 -30.62 -0.80
CA HIS A 108 -10.17 -29.26 -1.30
C HIS A 108 -9.53 -29.09 -2.69
N ILE A 109 -8.39 -29.74 -2.96
CA ILE A 109 -7.81 -29.78 -4.31
C ILE A 109 -8.80 -30.43 -5.29
N LEU A 110 -9.28 -31.63 -5.00
CA LEU A 110 -10.18 -32.37 -5.90
C LEU A 110 -11.48 -31.60 -6.18
N ASN A 111 -12.07 -30.99 -5.15
CA ASN A 111 -13.31 -30.23 -5.25
C ASN A 111 -13.21 -28.96 -6.12
N ASN A 112 -12.00 -28.46 -6.38
CA ASN A 112 -11.80 -27.19 -7.05
C ASN A 112 -11.02 -27.30 -8.37
N LEU A 113 -10.59 -28.50 -8.77
CA LEU A 113 -9.81 -28.68 -10.01
C LEU A 113 -10.58 -28.31 -11.27
N ASP A 114 -11.91 -28.35 -11.25
CA ASP A 114 -12.80 -28.04 -12.38
C ASP A 114 -13.23 -26.57 -12.44
N GLN A 115 -13.01 -25.79 -11.39
CA GLN A 115 -13.45 -24.40 -11.29
C GLN A 115 -12.63 -23.46 -12.18
N ASP A 116 -13.18 -22.31 -12.57
CA ASP A 116 -12.47 -21.32 -13.38
C ASP A 116 -11.31 -20.67 -12.61
N ASN A 117 -11.53 -20.40 -11.31
CA ASN A 117 -10.56 -19.81 -10.40
C ASN A 117 -9.74 -20.87 -9.62
N TRP A 118 -9.67 -22.11 -10.12
CA TRP A 118 -9.05 -23.25 -9.43
C TRP A 118 -7.67 -22.94 -8.83
N GLU A 119 -6.84 -22.19 -9.56
CA GLU A 119 -5.46 -21.92 -9.17
C GLU A 119 -5.41 -21.05 -7.92
N GLU A 120 -6.16 -19.95 -7.89
CA GLU A 120 -6.22 -19.05 -6.76
C GLU A 120 -6.85 -19.72 -5.54
N GLU A 121 -7.95 -20.46 -5.76
CA GLU A 121 -8.69 -21.15 -4.70
C GLU A 121 -7.82 -22.21 -3.99
N ILE A 122 -7.21 -23.10 -4.76
CA ILE A 122 -6.35 -24.17 -4.24
C ILE A 122 -5.12 -23.58 -3.55
N TYR A 123 -4.49 -22.54 -4.10
CA TYR A 123 -3.29 -21.96 -3.51
C TYR A 123 -3.59 -21.17 -2.23
N ASN A 124 -4.73 -20.48 -2.17
CA ASN A 124 -5.17 -19.82 -0.95
C ASN A 124 -5.41 -20.84 0.18
N TYR A 125 -6.05 -21.97 -0.14
CA TYR A 125 -6.25 -23.03 0.84
C TYR A 125 -4.95 -23.74 1.24
N LEU A 126 -4.03 -23.97 0.31
CA LEU A 126 -2.71 -24.54 0.62
C LEU A 126 -1.90 -23.63 1.55
N GLU A 127 -1.88 -22.32 1.27
CA GLU A 127 -1.22 -21.33 2.14
C GLU A 127 -1.87 -21.30 3.53
N TYR A 128 -3.20 -21.40 3.60
CA TYR A 128 -3.93 -21.55 4.84
C TYR A 128 -3.55 -22.82 5.61
N ALA A 129 -3.52 -23.97 4.94
CA ALA A 129 -3.12 -25.25 5.52
C ALA A 129 -1.68 -25.22 6.05
N VAL A 130 -0.73 -24.65 5.30
CA VAL A 130 0.65 -24.47 5.76
C VAL A 130 0.72 -23.54 6.97
N THR A 131 0.06 -22.38 6.90
CA THR A 131 0.06 -21.39 7.99
C THR A 131 -0.56 -21.95 9.27
N SER A 132 -1.51 -22.88 9.15
CA SER A 132 -2.18 -23.51 10.27
C SER A 132 -1.30 -24.38 11.17
N PHE A 133 -0.07 -24.71 10.73
CA PHE A 133 0.94 -25.35 11.59
C PHE A 133 1.53 -24.38 12.62
N GLY A 134 1.25 -23.08 12.49
CA GLY A 134 1.79 -22.05 13.35
C GLY A 134 3.23 -21.67 12.99
N GLN A 135 3.92 -21.07 13.94
CA GLN A 135 5.29 -20.59 13.79
C GLN A 135 6.10 -20.93 15.03
N THR A 136 7.33 -21.36 14.80
CA THR A 136 8.31 -21.64 15.83
C THR A 136 9.36 -20.51 15.88
N PRO A 137 9.84 -20.14 17.07
CA PRO A 137 10.86 -19.09 17.20
C PRO A 137 12.16 -19.47 16.52
N GLU A 138 13.04 -18.49 16.37
CA GLU A 138 14.40 -18.72 15.87
C GLU A 138 15.08 -19.84 16.65
N ASN A 139 15.83 -20.70 15.95
CA ASN A 139 16.52 -21.88 16.51
C ASN A 139 15.62 -23.00 17.09
N CYS A 140 14.29 -22.92 16.95
CA CYS A 140 13.38 -23.98 17.39
C CYS A 140 13.03 -25.01 16.30
N GLY A 141 13.59 -24.88 15.09
CA GLY A 141 13.29 -25.76 13.95
C GLY A 141 12.02 -25.35 13.22
N GLU A 142 11.53 -26.19 12.31
CA GLU A 142 10.25 -25.95 11.62
C GLU A 142 9.05 -26.11 12.56
N PRO A 143 7.88 -25.53 12.22
CA PRO A 143 6.62 -25.91 12.85
C PRO A 143 6.45 -27.44 12.84
N PRO A 144 6.07 -28.07 13.98
CA PRO A 144 6.07 -29.52 14.10
C PRO A 144 5.26 -30.21 13.00
N ALA A 145 5.87 -31.18 12.33
CA ALA A 145 5.28 -31.99 11.26
C ALA A 145 4.87 -31.23 9.97
N LEU A 146 5.30 -29.98 9.78
CA LEU A 146 4.99 -29.22 8.56
C LEU A 146 5.55 -29.89 7.29
N SER A 147 6.81 -30.36 7.32
CA SER A 147 7.38 -31.09 6.18
C SER A 147 6.64 -32.39 5.89
N TRP A 148 6.20 -33.10 6.93
CA TRP A 148 5.42 -34.32 6.81
C TRP A 148 4.07 -34.07 6.12
N PHE A 149 3.37 -33.00 6.50
CA PHE A 149 2.15 -32.57 5.82
C PHE A 149 2.36 -32.33 4.33
N MET A 150 3.43 -31.63 3.94
CA MET A 150 3.72 -31.36 2.54
C MET A 150 4.02 -32.63 1.76
N ASP A 151 4.84 -33.51 2.31
CA ASP A 151 5.19 -34.79 1.68
C ASP A 151 3.96 -35.68 1.49
N TYR A 152 3.12 -35.80 2.51
CA TYR A 152 1.90 -36.59 2.43
C TYR A 152 0.88 -36.01 1.45
N THR A 153 0.68 -34.69 1.46
CA THR A 153 -0.20 -34.01 0.50
C THR A 153 0.28 -34.22 -0.93
N LYS A 154 1.59 -34.11 -1.17
CA LYS A 154 2.20 -34.42 -2.48
C LYS A 154 1.96 -35.88 -2.89
N ARG A 155 2.21 -36.84 -2.00
CA ARG A 155 2.01 -38.28 -2.27
C ARG A 155 0.55 -38.58 -2.61
N MET A 156 -0.40 -37.98 -1.89
CA MET A 156 -1.83 -38.11 -2.19
C MET A 156 -2.14 -37.68 -3.62
N GLN A 157 -1.60 -36.53 -4.06
CA GLN A 157 -1.80 -36.05 -5.42
C GLN A 157 -1.12 -36.93 -6.48
N LEU A 158 0.10 -37.41 -6.23
CA LEU A 158 0.81 -38.32 -7.15
C LEU A 158 0.11 -39.67 -7.31
N ASN A 159 -0.48 -40.19 -6.24
CA ASN A 159 -1.13 -41.50 -6.24
C ASN A 159 -2.57 -41.43 -6.79
N HIS A 160 -3.22 -40.27 -6.70
CA HIS A 160 -4.56 -40.08 -7.21
C HIS A 160 -4.56 -39.89 -8.74
N LYS A 161 -5.13 -40.84 -9.46
CA LYS A 161 -5.24 -40.81 -10.92
C LYS A 161 -6.56 -40.20 -11.35
N LEU A 162 -6.50 -39.05 -12.02
CA LEU A 162 -7.67 -38.47 -12.70
C LEU A 162 -8.03 -39.32 -13.93
N VAL A 163 -9.25 -39.87 -13.93
CA VAL A 163 -9.78 -40.77 -14.97
C VAL A 163 -11.14 -40.26 -15.47
N GLY A 164 -11.67 -40.85 -16.55
CA GLY A 164 -12.97 -40.46 -17.09
C GLY A 164 -13.02 -38.98 -17.49
N LYS A 165 -14.08 -38.28 -17.07
CA LYS A 165 -14.28 -36.85 -17.34
C LYS A 165 -13.21 -35.96 -16.68
N ASP A 166 -12.62 -36.40 -15.57
CA ASP A 166 -11.65 -35.60 -14.82
C ASP A 166 -10.24 -35.68 -15.40
N ALA A 167 -10.00 -36.59 -16.35
CA ALA A 167 -8.71 -36.74 -17.01
C ALA A 167 -8.23 -35.45 -17.70
N GLN A 168 -9.15 -34.55 -18.06
CA GLN A 168 -8.85 -33.23 -18.62
C GLN A 168 -8.12 -32.30 -17.65
N TYR A 169 -8.24 -32.52 -16.33
CA TYR A 169 -7.65 -31.67 -15.29
C TYR A 169 -6.25 -32.09 -14.86
N LYS A 170 -5.67 -33.13 -15.48
CA LYS A 170 -4.27 -33.57 -15.21
C LYS A 170 -3.24 -32.44 -15.26
N PRO A 171 -3.25 -31.52 -16.24
CA PRO A 171 -2.30 -30.41 -16.25
C PRO A 171 -2.44 -29.49 -15.03
N ARG A 172 -3.66 -29.32 -14.51
CA ARG A 172 -3.92 -28.55 -13.29
C ARG A 172 -3.36 -29.28 -12.06
N GLN A 173 -3.58 -30.59 -11.96
CA GLN A 173 -3.02 -31.43 -10.90
C GLN A 173 -1.48 -31.43 -10.90
N GLU A 174 -0.84 -31.54 -12.05
CA GLU A 174 0.62 -31.47 -12.20
C GLU A 174 1.17 -30.13 -11.69
N LYS A 175 0.47 -29.03 -12.01
CA LYS A 175 0.84 -27.69 -11.54
C LYS A 175 0.67 -27.53 -10.02
N VAL A 176 -0.34 -28.16 -9.42
CA VAL A 176 -0.48 -28.25 -7.95
C VAL A 176 0.68 -29.03 -7.33
N ILE A 177 1.06 -30.17 -7.92
CA ILE A 177 2.19 -30.99 -7.44
C ILE A 177 3.51 -30.23 -7.52
N ASP A 178 3.75 -29.49 -8.61
CA ASP A 178 4.93 -28.64 -8.75
C ASP A 178 4.95 -27.54 -7.69
N THR A 179 3.79 -26.90 -7.45
CA THR A 179 3.64 -25.86 -6.42
C THR A 179 3.97 -26.39 -5.03
N ILE A 180 3.43 -27.56 -4.64
CA ILE A 180 3.73 -28.20 -3.36
C ILE A 180 5.23 -28.54 -3.27
N THR A 181 5.81 -29.08 -4.34
CA THR A 181 7.23 -29.47 -4.41
C THR A 181 8.17 -28.27 -4.26
N ASN A 182 7.77 -27.11 -4.79
CA ASN A 182 8.59 -25.90 -4.81
C ASN A 182 8.23 -24.90 -3.71
N PHE A 183 7.25 -25.21 -2.85
CA PHE A 183 6.67 -24.26 -1.89
C PHE A 183 7.72 -23.62 -0.97
N PHE A 184 8.63 -24.42 -0.42
CA PHE A 184 9.71 -23.94 0.47
C PHE A 184 11.03 -23.70 -0.24
N LYS A 185 11.11 -23.89 -1.57
CA LYS A 185 12.35 -23.60 -2.28
C LYS A 185 12.59 -22.09 -2.25
N PRO A 186 13.79 -21.63 -1.85
CA PRO A 186 14.10 -20.22 -1.88
C PRO A 186 13.97 -19.74 -3.32
N LYS A 187 12.99 -18.88 -3.58
CA LYS A 187 12.93 -18.09 -4.81
C LYS A 187 14.24 -17.27 -4.77
N GLY A 188 15.20 -17.58 -5.65
CA GLY A 188 16.57 -17.09 -5.55
C GLY A 188 16.67 -15.57 -5.31
N LYS A 189 17.80 -15.08 -4.75
CA LYS A 189 18.06 -13.65 -4.47
C LYS A 189 17.72 -12.79 -5.69
N GLY A 190 16.49 -12.30 -5.77
CA GLY A 190 15.93 -11.84 -7.03
C GLY A 190 15.23 -10.53 -6.83
N LYS A 191 15.77 -9.46 -7.43
CA LYS A 191 15.21 -8.18 -7.91
C LYS A 191 14.14 -7.41 -7.08
N LYS A 192 13.58 -7.97 -6.01
CA LYS A 192 12.49 -7.51 -5.14
C LYS A 192 12.95 -7.40 -3.68
N ASP A 193 14.24 -7.21 -3.45
CA ASP A 193 14.81 -6.98 -2.11
C ASP A 193 14.28 -5.65 -1.56
N PHE A 194 13.52 -5.70 -0.46
CA PHE A 194 12.91 -4.53 0.15
C PHE A 194 13.94 -3.44 0.47
N ASN A 195 15.11 -3.81 1.00
CA ASN A 195 16.17 -2.84 1.32
C ASN A 195 16.73 -2.17 0.06
N LEU A 196 16.82 -2.92 -1.04
CA LEU A 196 17.22 -2.37 -2.34
C LEU A 196 16.17 -1.39 -2.87
N LEU A 197 14.88 -1.70 -2.73
CA LEU A 197 13.78 -0.82 -3.15
C LEU A 197 13.74 0.46 -2.31
N LEU A 198 13.85 0.34 -0.98
CA LEU A 198 13.94 1.48 -0.07
C LEU A 198 15.11 2.40 -0.42
N SER A 199 16.31 1.85 -0.59
CA SER A 199 17.49 2.65 -0.93
C SER A 199 17.40 3.28 -2.32
N THR A 200 16.73 2.63 -3.28
CA THR A 200 16.42 3.24 -4.58
C THR A 200 15.42 4.39 -4.44
N TYR A 201 14.37 4.23 -3.65
CA TYR A 201 13.39 5.29 -3.40
C TYR A 201 14.01 6.49 -2.68
N ASP A 202 14.78 6.24 -1.62
CA ASP A 202 15.49 7.27 -0.85
C ASP A 202 16.45 8.10 -1.71
N ARG A 203 17.18 7.45 -2.61
CA ARG A 203 18.05 8.14 -3.57
C ARG A 203 17.27 9.07 -4.47
N TRP A 204 16.18 8.60 -5.07
CA TRP A 204 15.29 9.46 -5.87
C TRP A 204 14.80 10.66 -5.05
N TYR A 205 14.33 10.43 -3.82
CA TYR A 205 13.86 11.48 -2.93
C TYR A 205 14.94 12.55 -2.65
N LYS A 206 16.19 12.13 -2.46
CA LYS A 206 17.35 13.01 -2.25
C LYS A 206 17.79 13.78 -3.51
N PHE A 207 17.55 13.24 -4.69
CA PHE A 207 17.86 13.89 -5.97
C PHE A 207 16.76 14.88 -6.40
N PHE A 208 15.49 14.58 -6.13
CA PHE A 208 14.37 15.44 -6.48
C PHE A 208 14.48 16.82 -5.77
N PRO A 209 14.11 17.93 -6.43
CA PRO A 209 14.30 19.29 -5.90
C PRO A 209 13.30 19.75 -4.83
N PHE A 210 12.93 18.88 -3.88
CA PHE A 210 11.90 19.15 -2.86
C PHE A 210 12.13 20.39 -1.96
N GLU A 211 13.33 20.95 -1.94
CA GLU A 211 13.65 22.17 -1.18
C GLU A 211 13.16 23.46 -1.85
N ILE A 212 12.76 23.40 -3.14
CA ILE A 212 12.11 24.52 -3.80
C ILE A 212 10.70 24.66 -3.19
N ALA A 213 10.34 25.89 -2.79
CA ALA A 213 9.15 26.17 -2.00
C ALA A 213 7.85 25.54 -2.55
N MET A 214 7.65 25.57 -3.87
CA MET A 214 6.47 24.98 -4.53
C MET A 214 6.31 23.47 -4.31
N PHE A 215 7.37 22.76 -3.93
CA PHE A 215 7.34 21.31 -3.70
C PHE A 215 7.20 20.91 -2.23
N THR A 216 7.03 21.86 -1.32
CA THR A 216 6.96 21.58 0.13
C THR A 216 5.88 20.54 0.47
N ASN A 217 4.69 20.66 -0.13
CA ASN A 217 3.60 19.70 0.07
C ASN A 217 3.92 18.32 -0.52
N LEU A 218 4.59 18.28 -1.68
CA LEU A 218 5.04 17.03 -2.29
C LEU A 218 6.11 16.35 -1.43
N LYS A 219 7.02 17.11 -0.82
CA LYS A 219 8.02 16.59 0.12
C LYS A 219 7.36 15.86 1.29
N LYS A 220 6.32 16.47 1.88
CA LYS A 220 5.54 15.87 2.97
C LYS A 220 4.80 14.60 2.52
N HIS A 221 4.26 14.61 1.29
CA HIS A 221 3.60 13.43 0.73
C HIS A 221 4.59 12.28 0.52
N PHE A 222 5.69 12.51 -0.19
CA PHE A 222 6.67 11.47 -0.55
C PHE A 222 7.56 11.01 0.62
N SER A 223 7.72 11.81 1.68
CA SER A 223 8.34 11.31 2.92
C SER A 223 7.48 10.30 3.67
N ARG A 224 6.17 10.25 3.38
CA ARG A 224 5.19 9.40 4.08
C ARG A 224 4.63 8.28 3.22
N THR A 225 4.99 8.22 1.94
CA THR A 225 4.53 7.19 1.02
C THR A 225 5.68 6.26 0.62
N LEU A 226 5.36 4.97 0.49
CA LEU A 226 6.30 3.94 0.05
C LEU A 226 5.74 3.27 -1.21
N PRO A 227 6.08 3.78 -2.41
CA PRO A 227 5.56 3.26 -3.68
C PRO A 227 6.31 2.00 -4.12
N VAL A 228 6.48 1.04 -3.21
CA VAL A 228 7.25 -0.20 -3.43
C VAL A 228 6.37 -1.41 -3.70
N LEU A 229 5.05 -1.23 -3.64
CA LEU A 229 4.04 -2.28 -3.85
C LEU A 229 3.68 -2.36 -5.34
N ALA A 230 3.60 -3.58 -5.88
CA ALA A 230 3.29 -3.83 -7.29
C ALA A 230 1.79 -3.76 -7.59
N GLU A 231 0.96 -4.23 -6.68
CA GLU A 231 -0.49 -4.33 -6.84
C GLU A 231 -1.21 -3.99 -5.53
N LYS A 232 -2.53 -3.84 -5.62
CA LYS A 232 -3.38 -3.76 -4.42
C LYS A 232 -3.25 -5.08 -3.64
N PRO A 233 -3.22 -5.04 -2.30
CA PRO A 233 -3.16 -6.26 -1.50
C PRO A 233 -4.33 -7.19 -1.82
N LYS A 234 -4.04 -8.47 -2.08
CA LYS A 234 -5.05 -9.52 -2.26
C LYS A 234 -5.24 -10.26 -0.95
N THR A 235 -6.49 -10.44 -0.52
CA THR A 235 -6.81 -11.08 0.76
C THR A 235 -7.01 -12.57 0.56
N ASN A 236 -6.29 -13.39 1.31
CA ASN A 236 -6.56 -14.82 1.36
C ASN A 236 -7.87 -15.04 2.16
N PRO A 237 -8.95 -15.58 1.55
CA PRO A 237 -10.26 -15.66 2.19
C PRO A 237 -10.29 -16.56 3.43
N TYR A 238 -9.37 -17.52 3.52
CA TYR A 238 -9.27 -18.43 4.66
C TYR A 238 -8.52 -17.84 5.85
N LEU A 239 -7.47 -17.06 5.56
CA LEU A 239 -6.61 -16.47 6.59
C LEU A 239 -7.07 -15.08 7.04
N GLY A 240 -7.84 -14.37 6.21
CA GLY A 240 -8.16 -12.96 6.40
C GLY A 240 -6.95 -12.04 6.30
N THR A 241 -5.80 -12.54 5.86
CA THR A 241 -4.56 -11.78 5.71
C THR A 241 -4.36 -11.35 4.27
N ALA A 242 -3.98 -10.09 4.07
CA ALA A 242 -3.65 -9.55 2.77
C ALA A 242 -2.17 -9.79 2.43
N LYS A 243 -1.93 -10.21 1.19
CA LYS A 243 -0.60 -10.40 0.62
C LYS A 243 -0.38 -9.37 -0.47
N VAL A 244 0.81 -8.79 -0.50
CA VAL A 244 1.22 -7.84 -1.52
C VAL A 244 2.56 -8.23 -2.09
N GLU A 245 2.69 -8.10 -3.40
CA GLU A 245 3.99 -8.24 -4.06
C GLU A 245 4.74 -6.92 -4.06
N LEU A 246 6.05 -7.00 -3.83
CA LEU A 246 6.94 -5.87 -4.03
C LEU A 246 7.27 -5.70 -5.52
N LEU A 247 7.46 -4.45 -5.93
CA LEU A 247 8.02 -4.10 -7.22
C LEU A 247 9.43 -4.68 -7.37
N THR A 248 9.82 -4.99 -8.60
CA THR A 248 11.24 -5.13 -8.90
C THR A 248 11.92 -3.75 -8.92
N GLN A 249 13.23 -3.71 -8.69
CA GLN A 249 13.99 -2.46 -8.75
C GLN A 249 13.81 -1.72 -10.09
N ALA A 250 13.75 -2.46 -11.21
CA ALA A 250 13.53 -1.89 -12.54
C ALA A 250 12.14 -1.26 -12.68
N GLN A 251 11.09 -1.91 -12.16
CA GLN A 251 9.74 -1.34 -12.16
C GLN A 251 9.65 -0.10 -11.28
N LEU A 252 10.27 -0.13 -10.08
CA LEU A 252 10.33 1.04 -9.21
C LEU A 252 11.01 2.22 -9.90
N LEU A 253 12.18 2.02 -10.52
CA LEU A 253 12.88 3.09 -11.24
C LEU A 253 12.05 3.69 -12.37
N LYS A 254 11.36 2.84 -13.16
CA LYS A 254 10.43 3.31 -14.20
C LYS A 254 9.30 4.16 -13.61
N ASN A 255 8.70 3.72 -12.50
CA ASN A 255 7.65 4.46 -11.82
C ASN A 255 8.16 5.81 -11.31
N LEU A 256 9.37 5.87 -10.75
CA LEU A 256 9.97 7.12 -10.27
C LEU A 256 10.29 8.10 -11.41
N SER A 257 10.74 7.60 -12.56
CA SER A 257 10.87 8.42 -13.78
C SER A 257 9.52 9.00 -14.22
N ASN A 258 8.45 8.20 -14.23
CA ASN A 258 7.11 8.66 -14.59
C ASN A 258 6.57 9.70 -13.61
N ILE A 259 6.74 9.48 -12.30
CA ILE A 259 6.36 10.44 -11.25
C ILE A 259 7.11 11.75 -11.44
N THR A 260 8.42 11.68 -11.69
CA THR A 260 9.26 12.87 -11.95
C THR A 260 8.72 13.65 -13.14
N ASN A 261 8.47 12.99 -14.26
CA ASN A 261 7.94 13.64 -15.46
C ASN A 261 6.57 14.29 -15.18
N HIS A 262 5.66 13.57 -14.53
CA HIS A 262 4.32 14.08 -14.21
C HIS A 262 4.38 15.32 -13.32
N ILE A 263 5.21 15.31 -12.26
CA ILE A 263 5.36 16.48 -11.38
C ILE A 263 5.90 17.66 -12.19
N LEU A 264 6.98 17.48 -12.95
CA LEU A 264 7.63 18.58 -13.66
C LEU A 264 6.74 19.14 -14.79
N LEU A 265 5.97 18.29 -15.48
CA LEU A 265 5.00 18.72 -16.50
C LEU A 265 3.81 19.51 -15.93
N SER A 266 3.48 19.30 -14.66
CA SER A 266 2.37 20.01 -14.01
C SER A 266 2.71 21.44 -13.56
N ILE A 267 3.97 21.86 -13.72
CA ILE A 267 4.44 23.17 -13.28
C ILE A 267 4.36 24.14 -14.45
N ASP A 268 3.59 25.20 -14.25
CA ASP A 268 3.61 26.38 -15.10
C ASP A 268 4.19 27.55 -14.29
N THR A 269 5.49 27.81 -14.47
CA THR A 269 6.21 28.85 -13.72
C THR A 269 5.66 30.24 -14.01
N THR A 270 5.12 30.48 -15.21
CA THR A 270 4.46 31.74 -15.55
C THR A 270 3.24 31.96 -14.66
N GLN A 271 2.34 30.97 -14.60
CA GLN A 271 1.17 31.03 -13.71
C GLN A 271 1.55 31.13 -12.24
N LEU A 272 2.64 30.49 -11.80
CA LEU A 272 3.08 30.54 -10.40
C LEU A 272 3.62 31.92 -10.01
N LEU A 273 4.25 32.65 -10.94
CA LEU A 273 4.69 34.03 -10.74
C LEU A 273 3.49 34.99 -10.76
N GLU A 274 2.57 34.83 -11.71
CA GLU A 274 1.37 35.67 -11.84
C GLU A 274 0.42 35.55 -10.65
N ASN A 275 0.28 34.33 -10.09
CA ASN A 275 -0.59 34.04 -8.95
C ASN A 275 0.11 34.17 -7.58
N GLU A 276 1.31 34.79 -7.53
CA GLU A 276 2.08 35.03 -6.31
C GLU A 276 2.47 33.77 -5.49
N TYR A 277 2.40 32.58 -6.07
CA TYR A 277 2.97 31.37 -5.43
C TYR A 277 4.50 31.45 -5.33
N ILE A 278 5.12 32.26 -6.20
CA ILE A 278 6.52 32.67 -6.11
C ILE A 278 6.54 34.16 -5.76
N THR A 279 6.47 34.48 -4.47
CA THR A 279 6.45 35.87 -3.97
C THR A 279 7.80 36.58 -4.06
N ASP A 280 8.91 35.82 -4.12
CA ASP A 280 10.27 36.34 -4.23
C ASP A 280 11.01 35.63 -5.37
N SER A 281 10.99 36.26 -6.54
CA SER A 281 11.66 35.77 -7.75
C SER A 281 13.18 35.63 -7.57
N LYS A 282 13.81 36.47 -6.74
CA LYS A 282 15.25 36.39 -6.45
C LYS A 282 15.56 35.17 -5.59
N LYS A 283 14.75 34.92 -4.57
CA LYS A 283 14.85 33.72 -3.73
C LYS A 283 14.60 32.46 -4.55
N TYR A 284 13.58 32.45 -5.41
CA TYR A 284 13.32 31.33 -6.32
C TYR A 284 14.50 31.05 -7.26
N ALA A 285 15.04 32.09 -7.91
CA ALA A 285 16.24 31.98 -8.75
C ALA A 285 17.44 31.44 -7.96
N PHE A 286 17.61 31.87 -6.71
CA PHE A 286 18.66 31.39 -5.83
C PHE A 286 18.47 29.90 -5.48
N ASP A 287 17.25 29.49 -5.13
CA ASP A 287 16.92 28.08 -4.82
C ASP A 287 17.16 27.16 -6.02
N LEU A 288 16.78 27.59 -7.23
CA LEU A 288 17.08 26.89 -8.48
C LEU A 288 18.59 26.71 -8.70
N LYS A 289 19.38 27.78 -8.49
CA LYS A 289 20.85 27.73 -8.59
C LYS A 289 21.46 26.79 -7.56
N LYS A 290 21.09 26.94 -6.30
CA LYS A 290 21.54 26.11 -5.18
C LYS A 290 21.23 24.64 -5.45
N LYS A 291 20.01 24.30 -5.87
CA LYS A 291 19.62 22.92 -6.08
C LYS A 291 20.30 22.29 -7.30
N ALA A 292 20.42 23.01 -8.40
CA ALA A 292 21.17 22.51 -9.56
C ALA A 292 22.65 22.26 -9.25
N HIS A 293 23.28 23.13 -8.45
CA HIS A 293 24.65 22.91 -7.98
C HIS A 293 24.73 21.65 -7.11
N SER A 294 23.85 21.53 -6.12
CA SER A 294 23.78 20.34 -5.25
C SER A 294 23.54 19.05 -6.04
N LEU A 295 22.62 19.07 -7.02
CA LEU A 295 22.33 17.93 -7.88
C LEU A 295 23.55 17.52 -8.71
N ASN A 296 24.27 18.48 -9.29
CA ASN A 296 25.49 18.22 -10.05
C ASN A 296 26.59 17.61 -9.17
N GLN A 297 26.79 18.15 -7.97
CA GLN A 297 27.75 17.65 -7.00
C GLN A 297 27.40 16.20 -6.58
N LYS A 298 26.16 15.92 -6.19
CA LYS A 298 25.71 14.57 -5.83
C LYS A 298 25.87 13.59 -7.00
N THR A 299 25.46 13.99 -8.20
CA THR A 299 25.60 13.13 -9.40
C THR A 299 27.06 12.77 -9.69
N LEU A 300 27.98 13.71 -9.46
CA LEU A 300 29.42 13.50 -9.68
C LEU A 300 30.02 12.53 -8.65
N LEU A 301 29.64 12.68 -7.37
CA LEU A 301 30.22 11.92 -6.27
C LEU A 301 29.59 10.54 -6.10
N GLU A 302 28.27 10.41 -6.23
CA GLU A 302 27.51 9.19 -5.90
C GLU A 302 27.41 8.19 -7.07
N LYS A 303 27.87 8.56 -8.28
CA LYS A 303 27.89 7.73 -9.50
C LYS A 303 26.58 6.94 -9.73
N PRO A 304 25.46 7.61 -10.07
CA PRO A 304 24.16 6.96 -10.24
C PRO A 304 24.17 5.83 -11.28
N THR A 305 23.34 4.82 -11.05
CA THR A 305 23.16 3.70 -12.00
C THR A 305 22.57 4.17 -13.34
N LYS A 306 22.69 3.35 -14.39
CA LYS A 306 22.18 3.70 -15.73
C LYS A 306 20.71 4.13 -15.74
N ASN A 307 19.88 3.47 -14.95
CA ASN A 307 18.45 3.74 -14.88
C ASN A 307 18.13 4.97 -14.01
N GLU A 308 18.91 5.23 -12.96
CA GLU A 308 18.77 6.45 -12.15
C GLU A 308 19.12 7.72 -12.94
N LYS A 309 20.05 7.60 -13.91
CA LYS A 309 20.44 8.71 -14.79
C LYS A 309 19.26 9.25 -15.60
N GLU A 310 18.21 8.47 -15.85
CA GLU A 310 17.06 8.90 -16.64
C GLU A 310 16.31 10.06 -15.95
N TYR A 311 15.77 9.84 -14.76
CA TYR A 311 15.07 10.91 -14.03
C TYR A 311 16.01 12.03 -13.62
N ILE A 312 17.28 11.75 -13.30
CA ILE A 312 18.29 12.78 -12.99
C ILE A 312 18.51 13.69 -14.21
N LYS A 313 18.57 13.13 -15.43
CA LYS A 313 18.72 13.91 -16.66
C LYS A 313 17.51 14.82 -16.87
N THR A 314 16.30 14.32 -16.65
CA THR A 314 15.08 15.15 -16.72
C THR A 314 15.12 16.30 -15.72
N ILE A 315 15.45 16.02 -14.45
CA ILE A 315 15.52 17.07 -13.42
C ILE A 315 16.56 18.12 -13.78
N LYS A 316 17.74 17.71 -14.28
CA LYS A 316 18.79 18.66 -14.73
C LYS A 316 18.32 19.52 -15.89
N ALA A 317 17.68 18.91 -16.89
CA ALA A 317 17.15 19.63 -18.04
C ALA A 317 16.11 20.66 -17.60
N TRP A 318 15.17 20.26 -16.74
CA TRP A 318 14.16 21.14 -16.19
C TRP A 318 14.78 22.30 -15.38
N LEU A 319 15.69 22.02 -14.43
CA LEU A 319 16.35 23.08 -13.65
C LEU A 319 17.12 24.08 -14.52
N ASN A 320 17.71 23.62 -15.62
CA ASN A 320 18.39 24.51 -16.56
C ASN A 320 17.39 25.37 -17.35
N ASN A 321 16.28 24.77 -17.80
CA ASN A 321 15.20 25.50 -18.46
C ASN A 321 14.63 26.61 -17.55
N GLU A 322 14.29 26.27 -16.30
CA GLU A 322 13.77 27.23 -15.32
C GLU A 322 14.75 28.39 -15.06
N LYS A 323 16.05 28.09 -14.98
CA LYS A 323 17.06 29.13 -14.81
C LYS A 323 17.16 30.06 -16.01
N SER A 324 17.11 29.51 -17.22
CA SER A 324 17.13 30.30 -18.45
C SER A 324 15.92 31.22 -18.50
N PHE A 325 14.73 30.66 -18.30
CA PHE A 325 13.48 31.41 -18.25
C PHE A 325 13.53 32.56 -17.23
N ILE A 326 13.86 32.27 -15.96
CA ILE A 326 13.92 33.31 -14.91
C ILE A 326 14.98 34.37 -15.20
N ASN A 327 16.08 34.03 -15.87
CA ASN A 327 17.08 35.02 -16.29
C ASN A 327 16.54 35.91 -17.42
N GLU A 328 15.80 35.35 -18.37
CA GLU A 328 15.20 36.08 -19.50
C GLU A 328 14.15 37.09 -19.01
N ILE A 329 13.28 36.69 -18.09
CA ILE A 329 12.21 37.56 -17.58
C ILE A 329 12.63 38.43 -16.38
N LYS A 330 13.91 38.40 -15.99
CA LYS A 330 14.40 39.03 -14.74
C LYS A 330 14.17 40.54 -14.69
N ASP A 331 14.28 41.20 -15.83
CA ASP A 331 14.06 42.65 -15.93
C ASP A 331 12.58 43.00 -16.11
N ASP A 332 11.79 42.11 -16.73
CA ASP A 332 10.33 42.24 -16.83
C ASP A 332 9.64 42.07 -15.47
N ILE A 333 10.16 41.17 -14.60
CA ILE A 333 9.64 40.99 -13.24
C ILE A 333 9.77 42.26 -12.38
N LYS A 334 10.77 43.13 -12.65
CA LYS A 334 10.88 44.43 -11.96
C LYS A 334 9.85 45.45 -12.47
N ALA A 335 9.37 45.27 -13.69
CA ALA A 335 8.35 46.11 -14.34
C ALA A 335 6.92 45.62 -14.09
N LEU A 336 6.75 44.39 -13.58
CA LEU A 336 5.49 43.96 -12.99
C LEU A 336 5.15 44.92 -11.83
N PRO A 337 3.91 45.42 -11.75
CA PRO A 337 3.55 46.47 -10.80
C PRO A 337 3.86 46.02 -9.37
N VAL A 338 4.88 46.65 -8.77
CA VAL A 338 5.19 46.49 -7.35
C VAL A 338 4.07 47.15 -6.56
N LYS A 339 3.38 46.34 -5.74
CA LYS A 339 2.29 46.68 -4.83
C LYS A 339 1.02 47.25 -5.51
N LYS A 340 -0.01 46.41 -5.60
CA LYS A 340 -1.28 46.84 -5.00
C LYS A 340 -1.19 46.49 -3.52
N GLU A 341 -1.30 47.49 -2.66
CA GLU A 341 -1.61 47.30 -1.25
C GLU A 341 -2.68 46.22 -1.09
N ASP A 342 -2.57 45.41 -0.03
CA ASP A 342 -3.48 44.32 0.35
C ASP A 342 -4.93 44.59 -0.09
N VAL A 343 -5.27 44.20 -1.33
CA VAL A 343 -6.67 44.02 -1.69
C VAL A 343 -6.99 42.71 -1.03
N LYS A 344 -7.48 42.81 0.20
CA LYS A 344 -8.00 41.69 0.98
C LYS A 344 -8.88 40.87 0.04
N GLN A 345 -8.40 39.72 -0.40
CA GLN A 345 -9.12 38.88 -1.33
C GLN A 345 -10.33 38.35 -0.59
N ASP A 346 -11.48 38.96 -0.81
CA ASP A 346 -12.76 38.55 -0.23
C ASP A 346 -13.60 37.77 -1.25
N PHE A 347 -14.74 37.25 -0.79
CA PHE A 347 -15.61 36.40 -1.59
C PHE A 347 -16.08 37.05 -2.88
N TYR A 348 -16.31 38.37 -2.85
CA TYR A 348 -16.80 39.13 -3.98
C TYR A 348 -15.70 39.45 -4.99
N THR A 349 -14.46 39.63 -4.53
CA THR A 349 -13.30 39.88 -5.39
C THR A 349 -12.80 38.61 -6.09
N ILE A 350 -12.88 37.45 -5.43
CA ILE A 350 -12.49 36.15 -6.01
C ILE A 350 -13.59 35.62 -6.93
N ILE A 351 -14.84 35.58 -6.47
CA ILE A 351 -15.97 35.07 -7.26
C ILE A 351 -16.72 36.28 -7.80
N LYS A 352 -16.32 36.77 -8.98
CA LYS A 352 -16.83 38.05 -9.51
C LYS A 352 -18.26 37.99 -10.03
N ASP A 353 -18.68 36.83 -10.52
CA ASP A 353 -20.01 36.65 -11.10
C ASP A 353 -21.08 36.52 -10.01
N LYS A 354 -22.10 37.37 -10.06
CA LYS A 354 -23.17 37.43 -9.07
C LYS A 354 -24.04 36.16 -9.06
N ALA A 355 -24.33 35.57 -10.21
CA ALA A 355 -25.10 34.33 -10.29
C ALA A 355 -24.29 33.17 -9.68
N VAL A 356 -22.97 33.14 -9.92
CA VAL A 356 -22.07 32.17 -9.27
C VAL A 356 -22.02 32.38 -7.75
N GLN A 357 -21.94 33.63 -7.28
CA GLN A 357 -21.96 33.94 -5.84
C GLN A 357 -23.23 33.41 -5.16
N GLU A 358 -24.39 33.69 -5.75
CA GLU A 358 -25.70 33.25 -5.24
C GLU A 358 -25.77 31.72 -5.22
N TYR A 359 -25.31 31.06 -6.29
CA TYR A 359 -25.27 29.62 -6.39
C TYR A 359 -24.37 28.96 -5.33
N VAL A 360 -23.18 29.54 -5.07
CA VAL A 360 -22.27 29.07 -4.03
C VAL A 360 -22.89 29.22 -2.64
N LEU A 361 -23.61 30.31 -2.36
CA LEU A 361 -24.28 30.46 -1.08
C LEU A 361 -25.48 29.51 -0.94
N GLN A 362 -26.19 29.25 -2.03
CA GLN A 362 -27.32 28.32 -2.06
C GLN A 362 -26.89 26.89 -1.78
N ILE A 363 -25.86 26.38 -2.46
CA ILE A 363 -25.38 25.00 -2.21
C ILE A 363 -24.89 24.81 -0.77
N LEU A 364 -24.26 25.83 -0.17
CA LEU A 364 -23.85 25.77 1.24
C LEU A 364 -25.06 25.70 2.18
N ASN A 365 -26.13 26.43 1.88
CA ASN A 365 -27.37 26.39 2.67
C ASN A 365 -28.07 25.04 2.52
N ASP A 366 -28.23 24.56 1.29
CA ASP A 366 -28.99 23.34 1.00
C ASP A 366 -28.27 22.07 1.47
N LEU A 367 -26.94 22.09 1.54
CA LEU A 367 -26.13 21.05 2.16
C LEU A 367 -25.95 21.23 3.68
N SER A 368 -26.75 22.10 4.31
CA SER A 368 -26.75 22.33 5.76
C SER A 368 -25.39 22.78 6.33
N ILE A 369 -24.58 23.47 5.52
CA ILE A 369 -23.31 24.09 5.96
C ILE A 369 -23.57 25.46 6.57
N THR A 370 -24.57 26.18 6.06
CA THR A 370 -25.01 27.48 6.55
C THR A 370 -26.49 27.51 6.90
N VAL A 371 -26.85 28.39 7.83
CA VAL A 371 -28.22 28.82 8.12
C VAL A 371 -28.18 30.34 8.27
N GLU A 372 -29.09 31.06 7.60
CA GLU A 372 -29.11 32.54 7.57
C GLU A 372 -27.76 33.16 7.14
N GLY A 373 -27.05 32.49 6.23
CA GLY A 373 -25.76 32.94 5.71
C GLY A 373 -24.58 32.79 6.69
N LYS A 374 -24.77 32.16 7.85
CA LYS A 374 -23.71 31.86 8.82
C LYS A 374 -23.46 30.36 8.92
N SER A 375 -22.21 29.97 9.13
CA SER A 375 -21.85 28.56 9.26
C SER A 375 -22.43 27.95 10.54
N VAL A 376 -23.01 26.76 10.40
CA VAL A 376 -23.48 25.92 11.52
C VAL A 376 -22.53 24.74 11.79
N LEU A 377 -21.35 24.74 11.16
CA LEU A 377 -20.40 23.63 11.25
C LEU A 377 -19.70 23.60 12.62
N THR A 378 -19.72 22.42 13.23
CA THR A 378 -18.90 22.13 14.42
C THR A 378 -17.41 22.02 14.04
N PRO A 379 -16.47 22.17 15.00
CA PRO A 379 -15.03 22.00 14.74
C PRO A 379 -14.66 20.70 14.05
N ARG A 380 -15.39 19.61 14.33
CA ARG A 380 -15.15 18.28 13.73
C ARG A 380 -15.70 18.15 12.30
N LYS A 381 -16.61 19.03 11.87
CA LYS A 381 -17.27 18.98 10.55
C LYS A 381 -16.77 20.07 9.58
N LYS A 382 -15.73 20.82 9.94
CA LYS A 382 -15.19 21.88 9.07
C LYS A 382 -14.72 21.36 7.69
N GLY A 383 -14.34 20.08 7.60
CA GLY A 383 -14.01 19.41 6.34
C GLY A 383 -15.16 19.38 5.32
N ALA A 384 -16.41 19.55 5.75
CA ALA A 384 -17.56 19.65 4.85
C ALA A 384 -17.42 20.82 3.86
N LEU A 385 -16.94 21.98 4.34
CA LEU A 385 -16.70 23.15 3.49
C LEU A 385 -15.69 22.81 2.37
N ARG A 386 -14.61 22.10 2.71
CA ARG A 386 -13.60 21.68 1.72
C ARG A 386 -14.23 20.84 0.62
N GLY A 387 -15.05 19.85 0.97
CA GLY A 387 -15.71 18.96 0.01
C GLY A 387 -16.56 19.72 -1.01
N VAL A 388 -17.37 20.67 -0.55
CA VAL A 388 -18.21 21.50 -1.42
C VAL A 388 -17.39 22.42 -2.32
N VAL A 389 -16.36 23.09 -1.77
CA VAL A 389 -15.49 23.97 -2.56
C VAL A 389 -14.71 23.16 -3.61
N GLU A 390 -14.29 21.95 -3.28
CA GLU A 390 -13.60 21.03 -4.19
C GLU A 390 -14.55 20.58 -5.33
N ALA A 391 -15.82 20.28 -5.04
CA ALA A 391 -16.83 19.97 -6.07
C ALA A 391 -17.04 21.13 -7.05
N LEU A 392 -17.23 22.34 -6.53
CA LEU A 392 -17.43 23.56 -7.32
C LEU A 392 -16.23 23.84 -8.23
N LYS A 393 -15.01 23.61 -7.73
CA LYS A 393 -13.77 23.74 -8.51
C LYS A 393 -13.66 22.67 -9.59
N GLN A 394 -13.97 21.40 -9.28
CA GLN A 394 -13.95 20.30 -10.26
C GLN A 394 -14.92 20.55 -11.42
N LYS A 395 -16.08 21.16 -11.12
CA LYS A 395 -17.09 21.54 -12.12
C LYS A 395 -16.80 22.89 -12.81
N ARG A 396 -15.68 23.54 -12.49
CA ARG A 396 -15.26 24.83 -13.04
C ARG A 396 -16.31 25.94 -12.84
N ILE A 397 -17.10 25.85 -11.77
CA ILE A 397 -18.11 26.86 -11.39
C ILE A 397 -17.43 28.06 -10.73
N ILE A 398 -16.41 27.80 -9.90
CA ILE A 398 -15.58 28.82 -9.25
C ILE A 398 -14.17 28.87 -9.87
N PRO A 399 -13.41 29.97 -9.69
CA PRO A 399 -12.09 30.13 -10.29
C PRO A 399 -11.13 28.99 -9.95
N ASN A 400 -10.28 28.62 -10.91
CA ASN A 400 -9.29 27.56 -10.74
C ASN A 400 -8.03 28.06 -9.99
N ILE A 401 -8.20 28.50 -8.75
CA ILE A 401 -7.11 28.94 -7.86
C ILE A 401 -6.90 27.95 -6.71
N GLY A 402 -6.03 28.28 -5.75
CA GLY A 402 -5.70 27.43 -4.62
C GLY A 402 -6.94 27.04 -3.81
N LEU A 403 -7.11 25.74 -3.54
CA LEU A 403 -8.27 25.24 -2.79
C LEU A 403 -8.32 25.84 -1.37
N ALA A 404 -7.16 26.01 -0.73
CA ALA A 404 -7.05 26.66 0.57
C ALA A 404 -7.53 28.13 0.52
N THR A 405 -7.13 28.88 -0.51
CA THR A 405 -7.58 30.27 -0.72
C THR A 405 -9.10 30.34 -0.88
N LEU A 406 -9.67 29.47 -1.72
CA LEU A 406 -11.13 29.40 -1.92
C LEU A 406 -11.87 29.04 -0.62
N CYS A 407 -11.35 28.05 0.13
CA CYS A 407 -11.93 27.67 1.42
C CYS A 407 -11.88 28.81 2.43
N ASN A 408 -10.75 29.53 2.52
CA ASN A 408 -10.59 30.64 3.46
C ASN A 408 -11.56 31.78 3.14
N VAL A 409 -11.64 32.16 1.88
CA VAL A 409 -12.49 33.27 1.46
C VAL A 409 -13.99 32.96 1.61
N ILE A 410 -14.39 31.72 1.32
CA ILE A 410 -15.78 31.28 1.55
C ILE A 410 -16.04 31.13 3.05
N ALA A 411 -15.08 30.63 3.83
CA ALA A 411 -15.20 30.52 5.28
C ALA A 411 -15.38 31.90 5.94
N GLU A 412 -14.60 32.90 5.55
CA GLU A 412 -14.77 34.29 6.00
C GLU A 412 -16.17 34.81 5.65
N LYS A 413 -16.65 34.54 4.44
CA LYS A 413 -18.00 34.97 4.00
C LYS A 413 -19.12 34.40 4.86
N ILE A 414 -18.96 33.18 5.36
CA ILE A 414 -19.96 32.48 6.18
C ILE A 414 -19.66 32.57 7.69
N ASN A 415 -18.71 33.42 8.11
CA ASN A 415 -18.27 33.55 9.51
C ASN A 415 -17.78 32.23 10.14
N LEU A 416 -17.11 31.37 9.37
CA LEU A 416 -16.46 30.17 9.85
C LEU A 416 -14.99 30.44 10.17
N GLU A 417 -14.61 30.35 11.43
CA GLU A 417 -13.20 30.50 11.84
C GLU A 417 -12.36 29.29 11.39
N LEU A 418 -11.32 29.51 10.58
CA LEU A 418 -10.34 28.49 10.20
C LEU A 418 -9.01 28.77 10.89
N LYS A 419 -8.53 27.84 11.73
CA LYS A 419 -7.25 27.95 12.46
C LYS A 419 -6.07 27.33 11.70
N SER A 420 -6.37 26.56 10.65
CA SER A 420 -5.43 25.88 9.77
C SER A 420 -6.15 25.55 8.47
N GLU A 421 -5.39 25.18 7.44
CA GLU A 421 -5.95 24.63 6.20
C GLU A 421 -6.81 23.39 6.51
N LEU A 422 -7.90 23.23 5.75
CA LEU A 422 -8.77 22.06 5.85
C LEU A 422 -8.10 20.89 5.13
N ASP A 423 -7.75 19.84 5.86
CA ASP A 423 -7.23 18.60 5.27
C ASP A 423 -8.34 17.75 4.62
N ALA A 424 -7.95 16.87 3.70
CA ALA A 424 -8.84 15.82 3.21
C ALA A 424 -9.19 14.85 4.35
N SER A 425 -10.46 14.48 4.44
CA SER A 425 -11.04 13.61 5.46
C SER A 425 -12.26 12.89 4.89
N ASN A 426 -12.73 11.83 5.58
CA ASN A 426 -13.98 11.16 5.20
C ASN A 426 -15.14 12.17 5.06
N ILE A 427 -15.21 13.17 5.95
CA ILE A 427 -16.23 14.21 5.90
C ILE A 427 -16.10 15.08 4.64
N SER A 428 -14.88 15.42 4.21
CA SER A 428 -14.72 16.19 2.96
C SER A 428 -15.04 15.36 1.72
N GLU A 429 -14.78 14.05 1.75
CA GLU A 429 -15.12 13.14 0.65
C GLU A 429 -16.63 12.92 0.54
N ASP A 430 -17.33 12.75 1.67
CA ASP A 430 -18.79 12.62 1.70
C ASP A 430 -19.45 13.88 1.10
N TYR A 431 -19.05 15.06 1.58
CA TYR A 431 -19.60 16.33 1.09
C TYR A 431 -19.16 16.68 -0.34
N LEU A 432 -18.02 16.18 -0.80
CA LEU A 432 -17.62 16.28 -2.21
C LEU A 432 -18.63 15.52 -3.09
N ASN A 433 -18.97 14.29 -2.72
CA ASN A 433 -19.94 13.49 -3.47
C ASN A 433 -21.34 14.12 -3.43
N ASP A 434 -21.80 14.55 -2.25
CA ASP A 434 -23.10 15.21 -2.09
C ASP A 434 -23.20 16.50 -2.92
N ALA A 435 -22.13 17.30 -2.94
CA ALA A 435 -22.09 18.53 -3.73
C ALA A 435 -22.02 18.26 -5.25
N LEU A 436 -21.30 17.23 -5.69
CA LEU A 436 -21.28 16.83 -7.10
C LEU A 436 -22.66 16.38 -7.57
N ASP A 437 -23.38 15.62 -6.74
CA ASP A 437 -24.75 15.19 -7.00
C ASP A 437 -25.73 16.38 -6.99
N TYR A 438 -25.58 17.31 -6.05
CA TYR A 438 -26.35 18.54 -6.02
C TYR A 438 -26.16 19.35 -7.30
N ILE A 439 -24.92 19.57 -7.74
CA ILE A 439 -24.60 20.35 -8.94
C ILE A 439 -25.21 19.70 -10.19
N LYS A 440 -25.22 18.36 -10.23
CA LYS A 440 -25.85 17.61 -11.34
C LYS A 440 -27.36 17.81 -11.38
N ARG A 441 -28.03 17.89 -10.23
CA ARG A 441 -29.49 18.07 -10.12
C ARG A 441 -29.91 19.53 -10.28
N ASN A 442 -29.05 20.46 -9.91
CA ASN A 442 -29.29 21.91 -9.93
C ASN A 442 -28.16 22.61 -10.69
N PRO A 443 -28.07 22.48 -12.03
CA PRO A 443 -27.00 23.11 -12.80
C PRO A 443 -27.09 24.65 -12.74
N LEU A 444 -25.93 25.30 -12.68
CA LEU A 444 -25.82 26.75 -12.86
C LEU A 444 -26.07 27.07 -14.34
N HIS A 445 -27.10 27.88 -14.64
CA HIS A 445 -27.54 28.24 -15.99
C HIS A 445 -26.95 29.55 -16.49
#